data_AF-A0A3P1BA65-F1
#
_entry.id   AF-A0A3P1BA65-F1
#
_cell.length_a   1.000
_cell.length_b   1.000
_cell.length_c   1.000
_cell.angle_alpha   90.00
_cell.angle_beta   90.00
_cell.angle_gamma   90.00
#
_symmetry.space_group_name_H-M   'P 1'
#
loop_
_entity.id
_entity.type
_entity.pdbx_description
1 polymer ?
#
loop_
_entity_poly.entity_id
_entity_poly.type
_entity_poly.pdbx_seq_one_letter_code
_entity_poly.pdbx_strand_id
1 'polypeptide(L)'
;MSWERFGQTGSFTENMETMEPLKNPIADLHLLNQCHTENQRWSVTLTSYEQEVDQLLVLLNDVLEQYNHQNLRQRAIDYSQRLNRLKVWFHRLRSDLLCEGTVSGNSSGCLKCGKPHLSLYSAISLQITGLSDEFAHIKTGCYQFLSVLVQLNLL
;
A
#
# COMPACT_ATOMS: atom_id res chain seq x y z
N MET A 1 -0.88 85.05 12.38
CA MET A 1 -2.29 85.39 12.13
C MET A 1 -2.98 84.19 11.49
N SER A 2 -4.14 83.83 12.05
CA SER A 2 -5.25 82.95 11.58
C SER A 2 -4.95 81.74 10.67
N TRP A 3 -5.21 80.49 11.07
CA TRP A 3 -6.50 79.83 11.39
C TRP A 3 -7.50 79.81 10.23
N GLU A 4 -7.78 78.60 9.73
CA GLU A 4 -9.07 77.98 9.35
C GLU A 4 -8.81 76.82 8.36
N ARG A 5 -9.57 75.73 8.26
CA ARG A 5 -10.56 75.01 9.08
C ARG A 5 -10.94 73.77 8.23
N PHE A 6 -10.92 72.58 8.85
CA PHE A 6 -11.76 71.39 8.60
C PHE A 6 -11.86 70.73 7.20
N GLY A 7 -11.68 69.41 7.23
CA GLY A 7 -12.12 68.46 6.20
C GLY A 7 -11.85 67.02 6.62
N GLN A 8 -12.60 66.51 7.61
CA GLN A 8 -12.75 65.06 7.82
C GLN A 8 -13.59 64.49 6.68
N THR A 9 -13.19 63.35 6.11
CA THR A 9 -14.02 62.14 5.94
C THR A 9 -13.24 61.05 5.21
N GLY A 10 -13.34 59.80 5.70
CA GLY A 10 -13.30 58.63 4.81
C GLY A 10 -12.06 57.75 4.87
N SER A 11 -11.94 56.98 5.95
CA SER A 11 -11.26 55.67 5.93
C SER A 11 -12.00 54.71 5.00
N PHE A 12 -11.30 54.06 4.07
CA PHE A 12 -11.61 52.66 3.73
C PHE A 12 -10.38 51.97 3.11
N THR A 13 -9.69 51.19 3.93
CA THR A 13 -8.77 50.12 3.51
C THR A 13 -9.60 48.97 2.95
N GLU A 14 -9.55 48.75 1.63
CA GLU A 14 -10.10 47.52 1.05
C GLU A 14 -8.96 46.51 0.87
N ASN A 15 -8.82 45.67 1.90
CA ASN A 15 -7.96 44.51 1.89
C ASN A 15 -8.50 43.52 0.86
N MET A 16 -7.69 43.18 -0.13
CA MET A 16 -7.98 42.12 -1.10
C MET A 16 -7.80 40.78 -0.39
N GLU A 17 -8.86 40.31 0.28
CA GLU A 17 -8.93 38.99 0.88
C GLU A 17 -8.84 37.92 -0.22
N THR A 18 -7.70 37.24 -0.28
CA THR A 18 -7.56 35.92 -0.89
C THR A 18 -8.59 34.99 -0.26
N MET A 19 -9.69 34.73 -0.99
CA MET A 19 -10.63 33.66 -0.69
C MET A 19 -9.88 32.32 -0.70
N GLU A 20 -9.57 31.80 0.48
CA GLU A 20 -9.28 30.38 0.65
C GLU A 20 -10.54 29.59 0.24
N PRO A 21 -10.42 28.53 -0.58
CA PRO A 21 -11.55 27.71 -0.92
C PRO A 21 -12.07 27.04 0.35
N LEU A 22 -13.36 27.25 0.65
CA LEU A 22 -14.09 26.59 1.73
C LEU A 22 -13.85 25.08 1.66
N LYS A 23 -12.98 24.59 2.54
CA LYS A 23 -12.69 23.18 2.76
C LYS A 23 -13.99 22.51 3.19
N ASN A 24 -14.59 21.71 2.32
CA ASN A 24 -15.88 21.07 2.60
C ASN A 24 -15.66 19.88 3.56
N PRO A 25 -16.00 20.01 4.85
CA PRO A 25 -15.64 19.02 5.86
C PRO A 25 -16.34 17.67 5.66
N ILE A 26 -17.45 17.65 4.91
CA ILE A 26 -18.22 16.43 4.61
C ILE A 26 -17.51 15.59 3.54
N ALA A 27 -16.93 16.24 2.53
CA ALA A 27 -16.15 15.57 1.48
C ALA A 27 -14.85 14.98 2.06
N ASP A 28 -14.21 15.70 2.98
CA ASP A 28 -13.02 15.23 3.69
C ASP A 28 -13.30 14.02 4.60
N LEU A 29 -14.44 14.01 5.30
CA LEU A 29 -14.85 12.87 6.14
C LEU A 29 -15.13 11.61 5.31
N HIS A 30 -15.80 11.76 4.18
CA HIS A 30 -16.08 10.64 3.27
C HIS A 30 -14.79 10.06 2.67
N LEU A 31 -13.86 10.93 2.25
CA LEU A 31 -12.55 10.52 1.74
C LEU A 31 -11.71 9.81 2.80
N LEU A 32 -11.74 10.30 4.05
CA LEU A 32 -11.06 9.67 5.17
C LEU A 32 -11.60 8.27 5.45
N ASN A 33 -12.93 8.10 5.45
CA ASN A 33 -13.57 6.79 5.63
C ASN A 33 -13.17 5.82 4.51
N GLN A 34 -13.16 6.27 3.25
CA GLN A 34 -12.71 5.45 2.12
C GLN A 34 -11.24 5.03 2.28
N CYS A 35 -10.37 5.95 2.71
CA CYS A 35 -8.96 5.63 2.99
C CYS A 35 -8.83 4.55 4.06
N HIS A 36 -9.59 4.64 5.15
CA HIS A 36 -9.58 3.64 6.22
C HIS A 36 -10.06 2.27 5.75
N THR A 37 -11.19 2.20 5.03
CA THR A 37 -11.74 0.95 4.51
C THR A 37 -10.74 0.25 3.59
N GLU A 38 -10.13 1.01 2.69
CA GLU A 38 -9.19 0.46 1.72
C GLU A 38 -7.84 0.09 2.35
N ASN A 39 -7.35 0.88 3.30
CA ASN A 39 -6.17 0.52 4.09
C ASN A 39 -6.38 -0.80 4.85
N GLN A 40 -7.57 -0.99 5.44
CA GLN A 40 -7.92 -2.25 6.11
C GLN A 40 -7.98 -3.40 5.11
N ARG A 41 -8.61 -3.19 3.94
CA ARG A 41 -8.67 -4.18 2.86
C ARG A 41 -7.27 -4.61 2.42
N TRP A 42 -6.39 -3.67 2.12
CA TRP A 42 -5.01 -3.93 1.71
C TRP A 42 -4.21 -4.65 2.80
N SER A 43 -4.39 -4.27 4.07
CA SER A 43 -3.75 -4.95 5.20
C SER A 43 -4.13 -6.44 5.28
N VAL A 44 -5.42 -6.76 5.13
CA VAL A 44 -5.89 -8.15 5.09
C VAL A 44 -5.33 -8.88 3.87
N THR A 45 -5.38 -8.27 2.69
CA THR A 45 -4.86 -8.87 1.46
C THR A 45 -3.36 -9.17 1.53
N LEU A 46 -2.54 -8.21 1.99
CA LEU A 46 -1.11 -8.42 2.14
C LEU A 46 -0.79 -9.52 3.17
N THR A 47 -1.52 -9.57 4.28
CA THR A 47 -1.36 -10.64 5.29
C THR A 47 -1.65 -12.02 4.68
N SER A 48 -2.70 -12.14 3.86
CA SER A 48 -3.01 -13.39 3.15
C SER A 48 -1.90 -13.80 2.19
N TYR A 49 -1.34 -12.84 1.42
CA TYR A 49 -0.26 -13.14 0.48
C TYR A 49 1.03 -13.54 1.19
N GLU A 50 1.38 -12.90 2.30
CA GLU A 50 2.53 -13.29 3.12
C GLU A 50 2.40 -14.73 3.63
N GLN A 51 1.21 -15.12 4.11
CA GLN A 51 0.93 -16.49 4.56
C GLN A 51 1.03 -17.52 3.42
N GLU A 52 0.46 -17.22 2.25
CA GLU A 52 0.56 -18.12 1.08
C GLU A 52 2.01 -18.25 0.58
N VAL A 53 2.78 -17.16 0.56
CA VAL A 53 4.20 -17.19 0.22
C VAL A 53 4.96 -18.11 1.18
N ASP A 54 4.70 -18.00 2.49
CA ASP A 54 5.36 -18.83 3.49
C ASP A 54 5.03 -20.32 3.33
N GLN A 55 3.79 -20.66 3.00
CA GLN A 55 3.41 -22.04 2.70
C GLN A 55 4.13 -22.57 1.46
N LEU A 56 4.21 -21.79 0.37
CA LEU A 56 4.92 -22.19 -0.85
C LEU A 56 6.42 -22.38 -0.60
N LEU A 57 7.03 -21.52 0.22
CA LEU A 57 8.45 -21.65 0.57
C LEU A 57 8.74 -22.94 1.35
N VAL A 58 7.84 -23.35 2.25
CA VAL A 58 7.95 -24.64 2.97
C VAL A 58 7.93 -25.80 1.97
N LEU A 59 6.94 -25.84 1.07
CA LEU A 59 6.83 -26.90 0.05
C LEU A 59 8.06 -26.96 -0.86
N LEU A 60 8.60 -25.81 -1.26
CA LEU A 60 9.81 -25.77 -2.07
C LEU A 60 11.04 -26.25 -1.30
N ASN A 61 11.14 -25.95 0.00
CA ASN A 61 12.22 -26.48 0.83
C ASN A 61 12.16 -28.00 0.95
N ASP A 62 10.97 -28.58 1.13
CA ASP A 62 10.79 -30.04 1.15
C ASP A 62 11.31 -30.67 -0.14
N VAL A 63 11.02 -30.06 -1.29
CA VAL A 63 11.54 -30.50 -2.60
C VAL A 63 13.06 -30.41 -2.67
N LEU A 64 13.66 -29.34 -2.13
CA LEU A 64 15.12 -29.15 -2.11
C LEU A 64 15.84 -30.15 -1.21
N GLU A 65 15.20 -30.59 -0.13
CA GLU A 65 15.73 -31.59 0.79
C GLU A 65 15.60 -33.01 0.24
N GLN A 66 14.47 -33.32 -0.39
CA GLN A 66 14.16 -34.67 -0.86
C GLN A 66 14.79 -35.01 -2.22
N TYR A 67 14.95 -34.03 -3.12
CA TYR A 67 15.35 -34.29 -4.52
C TYR A 67 16.67 -33.62 -4.90
N ASN A 68 17.64 -34.46 -5.27
CA ASN A 68 18.96 -34.00 -5.70
C ASN A 68 19.09 -33.85 -7.23
N HIS A 69 17.98 -33.96 -7.97
CA HIS A 69 17.97 -33.74 -9.41
C HIS A 69 18.24 -32.26 -9.72
N GLN A 70 19.39 -31.99 -10.33
CA GLN A 70 19.91 -30.63 -10.57
C GLN A 70 18.90 -29.68 -11.20
N ASN A 71 18.12 -30.15 -12.19
CA ASN A 71 17.11 -29.32 -12.86
C ASN A 71 15.91 -28.98 -11.96
N LEU A 72 15.43 -29.93 -11.16
CA LEU A 72 14.30 -29.72 -10.25
C LEU A 72 14.73 -28.81 -9.09
N ARG A 73 15.93 -29.06 -8.56
CA ARG A 73 16.55 -28.26 -7.51
C ARG A 73 16.74 -26.82 -7.97
N GLN A 74 17.29 -26.59 -9.16
CA GLN A 74 17.47 -25.25 -9.70
C GLN A 74 16.13 -24.51 -9.84
N ARG A 75 15.10 -25.19 -10.37
CA ARG A 75 13.77 -24.59 -10.52
C ARG A 75 13.13 -24.25 -9.18
N ALA A 76 13.28 -25.11 -8.17
CA ALA A 76 12.80 -24.84 -6.82
C ALA A 76 13.54 -23.66 -6.17
N ILE A 77 14.86 -23.54 -6.37
CA ILE A 77 15.66 -22.37 -5.94
C ILE A 77 15.14 -21.10 -6.62
N ASP A 78 14.91 -21.13 -7.93
CA ASP A 78 14.45 -19.96 -8.68
C ASP A 78 13.09 -19.47 -8.18
N TYR A 79 12.14 -20.37 -7.91
CA TYR A 79 10.85 -20.01 -7.31
C TYR A 79 10.99 -19.49 -5.88
N SER A 80 11.82 -20.12 -5.05
CA SER A 80 12.09 -19.67 -3.68
C SER A 80 12.66 -18.25 -3.66
N GLN A 81 13.60 -17.94 -4.56
CA GLN A 81 14.16 -16.58 -4.67
C GLN A 81 13.10 -15.55 -5.10
N ARG A 82 12.23 -15.89 -6.05
CA ARG A 82 11.15 -15.00 -6.50
C ARG A 82 10.13 -14.73 -5.38
N LEU A 83 9.73 -15.76 -4.65
CA LEU A 83 8.83 -15.67 -3.50
C LEU A 83 9.44 -14.82 -2.37
N ASN A 84 10.72 -15.00 -2.07
CA ASN A 84 11.42 -14.18 -1.07
C ASN A 84 11.48 -12.70 -1.48
N ARG A 85 11.69 -12.39 -2.77
CA ARG A 85 11.64 -11.02 -3.28
C ARG A 85 10.25 -10.41 -3.11
N LEU A 86 9.19 -11.16 -3.42
CA LEU A 86 7.81 -10.70 -3.20
C LEU A 86 7.54 -10.42 -1.73
N LYS A 87 8.01 -11.28 -0.81
CA LYS A 87 7.86 -11.06 0.63
C LYS A 87 8.50 -9.76 1.10
N VAL A 88 9.70 -9.43 0.61
CA VAL A 88 10.35 -8.13 0.89
C VAL A 88 9.50 -6.98 0.37
N TRP A 89 8.90 -7.11 -0.81
CA TRP A 89 8.02 -6.07 -1.37
C TRP A 89 6.73 -5.91 -0.57
N PHE A 90 6.09 -6.99 -0.13
CA PHE A 90 4.91 -6.92 0.74
C PHE A 90 5.22 -6.22 2.06
N HIS A 91 6.35 -6.55 2.69
CA HIS A 91 6.77 -5.87 3.91
C HIS A 91 7.05 -4.37 3.69
N ARG A 92 7.66 -4.00 2.56
CA ARG A 92 7.86 -2.57 2.20
C ARG A 92 6.54 -1.84 1.96
N LEU A 93 5.61 -2.44 1.20
CA LEU A 93 4.29 -1.85 1.02
C LEU A 93 3.60 -1.65 2.37
N ARG A 94 3.70 -2.63 3.25
CA ARG A 94 3.11 -2.57 4.59
C ARG A 94 3.74 -1.46 5.43
N SER A 95 5.06 -1.36 5.49
CA SER A 95 5.75 -0.32 6.26
C SER A 95 5.54 1.08 5.69
N ASP A 96 5.53 1.20 4.37
CA ASP A 96 5.58 2.51 3.71
C ASP A 96 4.18 3.07 3.49
N LEU A 97 3.16 2.21 3.34
CA LEU A 97 1.83 2.62 2.85
C LEU A 97 0.69 2.31 3.82
N LEU A 98 0.81 1.30 4.68
CA LEU A 98 -0.26 0.96 5.61
C LEU A 98 -0.10 1.73 6.92
N CYS A 99 -1.20 2.37 7.35
CA CYS A 99 -1.24 2.98 8.66
C CYS A 99 -1.46 1.90 9.73
N GLU A 100 -0.44 1.58 10.51
CA GLU A 100 -0.57 0.81 11.74
C GLU A 100 -1.17 1.69 12.83
N GLY A 101 -2.49 1.66 13.00
CA GLY A 101 -3.13 2.34 14.12
C GLY A 101 -4.65 2.41 14.02
N THR A 102 -5.33 1.67 14.90
CA THR A 102 -6.80 1.69 15.11
C THR A 102 -7.26 2.74 16.13
N VAL A 103 -6.39 3.64 16.59
CA VAL A 103 -6.75 4.54 17.69
C VAL A 103 -6.89 5.97 17.20
N SER A 104 -8.14 6.37 17.01
CA SER A 104 -8.59 7.75 17.02
C SER A 104 -7.90 8.51 18.15
N GLY A 105 -7.04 9.47 17.80
CA GLY A 105 -6.40 10.36 18.76
C GLY A 105 -4.93 10.60 18.46
N ASN A 106 -4.65 11.71 17.76
CA ASN A 106 -3.36 12.42 17.79
C ASN A 106 -2.06 11.62 17.61
N SER A 107 -2.01 10.62 16.73
CA SER A 107 -0.74 10.02 16.33
C SER A 107 -0.28 10.56 14.99
N SER A 108 0.81 11.31 15.03
CA SER A 108 1.61 11.84 13.92
C SER A 108 2.19 10.77 12.97
N GLY A 109 1.65 9.54 12.99
CA GLY A 109 2.17 8.36 12.29
C GLY A 109 1.44 7.98 11.01
N CYS A 110 0.26 8.54 10.73
CA CYS A 110 -0.49 8.26 9.49
C CYS A 110 -0.56 9.53 8.61
N LEU A 111 0.58 9.94 8.06
CA LEU A 111 0.67 11.11 7.17
C LEU A 111 -0.12 10.94 5.84
N LYS A 112 -0.59 9.73 5.50
CA LYS A 112 -1.17 9.41 4.19
C LYS A 112 -2.69 9.49 4.09
N CYS A 113 -3.45 9.08 5.11
CA CYS A 113 -4.92 9.29 5.10
C CYS A 113 -5.33 10.71 5.53
N GLY A 114 -4.43 11.47 6.17
CA GLY A 114 -4.69 12.84 6.62
C GLY A 114 -4.49 13.94 5.57
N LYS A 115 -3.94 13.62 4.39
CA LYS A 115 -3.79 14.57 3.27
C LYS A 115 -4.60 14.10 2.06
N PRO A 116 -5.44 14.95 1.44
CA PRO A 116 -6.32 14.59 0.33
C PRO A 116 -5.53 14.50 -0.98
N HIS A 117 -4.50 13.64 -1.04
CA HIS A 117 -3.80 13.34 -2.28
C HIS A 117 -4.41 12.09 -2.90
N LEU A 118 -5.55 12.26 -3.58
CA LEU A 118 -6.20 11.25 -4.42
C LEU A 118 -5.23 10.55 -5.38
N SER A 119 -4.24 11.29 -5.90
CA SER A 119 -3.18 10.73 -6.75
C SER A 119 -2.32 9.68 -6.05
N LEU A 120 -2.02 9.87 -4.76
CA LEU A 120 -1.24 8.93 -3.96
C LEU A 120 -2.00 7.62 -3.76
N TYR A 121 -3.30 7.72 -3.49
CA TYR A 121 -4.16 6.56 -3.28
C TYR A 121 -4.32 5.72 -4.56
N SER A 122 -4.51 6.37 -5.72
CA SER A 122 -4.54 5.68 -7.02
C SER A 122 -3.21 4.99 -7.35
N ALA A 123 -2.07 5.59 -6.99
CA ALA A 123 -0.75 5.01 -7.18
C ALA A 123 -0.52 3.79 -6.27
N ILE A 124 -1.00 3.83 -5.03
CA ILE A 124 -0.94 2.69 -4.10
C ILE A 124 -1.79 1.53 -4.63
N SER A 125 -3.01 1.82 -5.08
CA SER A 125 -3.88 0.79 -5.67
C SER A 125 -3.21 0.13 -6.87
N LEU A 126 -2.56 0.89 -7.76
CA LEU A 126 -1.83 0.36 -8.89
C LEU A 126 -0.64 -0.53 -8.47
N GLN A 127 0.13 -0.12 -7.46
CA GLN A 127 1.24 -0.91 -6.92
C GLN A 127 0.77 -2.24 -6.32
N ILE A 128 -0.33 -2.21 -5.58
CA ILE A 128 -0.92 -3.42 -4.98
C ILE A 128 -1.46 -4.35 -6.06
N THR A 129 -2.14 -3.82 -7.08
CA THR A 129 -2.62 -4.63 -8.21
C THR A 129 -1.45 -5.27 -8.96
N GLY A 130 -0.40 -4.52 -9.29
CA GLY A 130 0.77 -5.07 -9.98
C GLY A 130 1.46 -6.18 -9.19
N LEU A 131 1.61 -6.01 -7.87
CA LEU A 131 2.19 -7.04 -7.00
C LEU A 131 1.25 -8.24 -6.81
N SER A 132 -0.07 -8.03 -6.80
CA SER A 132 -1.06 -9.10 -6.79
C SER A 132 -0.96 -9.97 -8.05
N ASP A 133 -0.83 -9.35 -9.22
CA ASP A 133 -0.69 -10.04 -10.50
C ASP A 133 0.63 -10.82 -10.57
N GLU A 134 1.74 -10.22 -10.12
CA GLU A 134 3.04 -10.89 -10.04
C GLU A 134 2.99 -12.10 -9.09
N PHE A 135 2.36 -11.93 -7.93
CA PHE A 135 2.14 -13.03 -7.00
C PHE A 135 1.28 -14.15 -7.59
N ALA A 136 0.17 -13.81 -8.24
CA ALA A 136 -0.70 -14.80 -8.89
C ALA A 136 0.07 -15.60 -9.96
N HIS A 137 0.88 -14.93 -10.77
CA HIS A 137 1.70 -15.58 -11.80
C HIS A 137 2.73 -16.54 -11.20
N ILE A 138 3.49 -16.10 -10.19
CA ILE A 138 4.48 -16.95 -9.51
C ILE A 138 3.80 -18.13 -8.80
N LYS A 139 2.65 -17.88 -8.16
CA LYS A 139 1.85 -18.90 -7.48
C LYS A 139 1.39 -19.99 -8.44
N THR A 140 0.80 -19.61 -9.57
CA THR A 140 0.37 -20.57 -10.59
C THR A 140 1.55 -21.40 -11.11
N GLY A 141 2.70 -20.76 -11.36
CA GLY A 141 3.91 -21.46 -11.77
C GLY A 141 4.44 -22.44 -10.72
N CYS A 142 4.44 -22.05 -9.45
CA CYS A 142 4.83 -22.93 -8.33
C CYS A 142 3.91 -24.15 -8.24
N TYR A 143 2.59 -23.96 -8.26
CA TYR A 143 1.66 -25.08 -8.18
C TYR A 143 1.72 -26.01 -9.38
N GLN A 144 1.91 -25.48 -10.59
CA GLN A 144 2.14 -26.32 -11.77
C GLN A 144 3.41 -27.16 -11.61
N PHE A 145 4.49 -26.56 -11.12
CA PHE A 145 5.74 -27.27 -10.85
C PHE A 145 5.56 -28.37 -9.79
N LEU A 146 4.94 -28.05 -8.65
CA LEU A 146 4.66 -29.01 -7.58
C LEU A 146 3.72 -30.13 -8.06
N SER A 147 2.71 -29.81 -8.87
CA SER A 147 1.81 -30.81 -9.44
C SER A 147 2.55 -31.81 -10.33
N VAL A 148 3.52 -31.36 -11.13
CA VAL A 148 4.38 -32.26 -11.91
C VAL A 148 5.20 -33.19 -11.00
N LEU A 149 5.72 -32.68 -9.88
CA LEU A 149 6.44 -33.51 -8.92
C LEU A 149 5.54 -34.60 -8.31
N VAL A 150 4.31 -34.25 -7.90
CA VAL A 150 3.32 -35.23 -7.43
C VAL A 150 3.00 -36.27 -8.52
N GLN A 151 2.78 -35.84 -9.76
CA GLN A 151 2.49 -36.75 -10.88
C GLN A 151 3.64 -37.71 -11.18
N LEU A 152 4.88 -37.30 -10.91
CA LEU A 152 6.07 -38.14 -11.05
C LEU A 152 6.31 -39.04 -9.82
N ASN A 153 5.41 -39.04 -8.82
CA ASN A 153 5.61 -39.67 -7.49
C ASN A 153 6.90 -39.19 -6.80
N LEU A 154 7.23 -37.92 -7.01
CA LEU A 154 8.35 -37.21 -6.41
C LEU A 154 7.85 -36.19 -5.37
N LEU A 155 6.75 -36.48 -4.68
CA LEU A 155 6.23 -35.74 -3.53
C LEU A 155 5.41 -36.70 -2.65
#